data_AF-H2CI45-F1
#
_entry.id   AF-H2CI45-F1
#
_cell.length_a   1.000
_cell.length_b   1.000
_cell.length_c   1.000
_cell.angle_alpha   90.00
_cell.angle_beta   90.00
_cell.angle_gamma   90.00
#
_symmetry.space_group_name_H-M   'P 1'
#
loop_
_entity.id
_entity.type
_entity.pdbx_description
1 polymer ?
#
loop_
_entity_poly.entity_id
_entity_poly.type
_entity_poly.pdbx_seq_one_letter_code
_entity_poly.pdbx_strand_id
1 'polypeptide(L)'
;MKEIDQDRMAADLRSAGIHLKKDALDRLWSFHRILRERNRELNLTRLYSYETMVRKHYVDCLLVTELLSKSGLRLEGPVMDLGSGGGFPGMPLAIESPDTAWYLVEGRENRCAYLKETAAELGLSNVTVYWRKLQPTDAVSVRAVITRAVEGMTGTAERVSGSLEKGGLLLFMKGPHCDDEIREMQAEPYELVLDEHYTLPGSERDRRRLVVFRRTSEPGRGRRLYPYGETAEQWKHALHITSAENVRYKSLKKIMQGGARSIMKEGQTLVYGRRVVDEVLNETPENVEAVLFEERSVKKGLADDAMTDIAREERLPAGMDLLVLSGPLIDGLGLKGFEPPYLLYKVNPIIQWDASALTEPTLFLPLGDPENMGLALRSALAFGFKEIILLEEAASPYLPTVIRASSGASLRLNYRRGPSILKLANVLGEMRAGLPGGGPGKALEAPIFYLDRDGQALPEQSRPATAFGLIVGEEGRGIPDSLRELAEQGAVKALSIPMSEEIESLNAAVSLSIAMYQLTLTR
;
A
#
# COMPACT_ATOMS: atom_id res chain seq x y z
N MET A 1 49.16 23.42 0.11
CA MET A 1 48.65 22.04 -0.15
C MET A 1 47.21 22.04 -0.67
N LYS A 2 46.28 22.91 -0.18
CA LYS A 2 44.89 22.99 -0.68
C LYS A 2 44.73 23.42 -2.16
N GLU A 3 45.54 24.36 -2.66
CA GLU A 3 45.41 24.88 -4.04
C GLU A 3 45.93 23.89 -5.10
N ILE A 4 47.04 23.21 -4.83
CA ILE A 4 47.71 22.30 -5.79
C ILE A 4 46.81 21.13 -6.22
N ASP A 5 46.08 20.52 -5.29
CA ASP A 5 45.22 19.36 -5.60
C ASP A 5 43.89 19.76 -6.27
N GLN A 6 43.44 21.00 -6.08
CA GLN A 6 42.28 21.56 -6.78
C GLN A 6 42.62 21.93 -8.22
N ASP A 7 43.78 22.58 -8.43
CA ASP A 7 44.29 22.88 -9.77
C ASP A 7 44.51 21.60 -10.59
N ARG A 8 44.97 20.54 -9.91
CA ARG A 8 45.09 19.19 -10.49
C ARG A 8 43.73 18.63 -10.89
N MET A 9 42.70 18.71 -10.04
CA MET A 9 41.35 18.26 -10.37
C MET A 9 40.81 19.02 -11.58
N ALA A 10 41.04 20.33 -11.63
CA ALA A 10 40.64 21.16 -12.76
C ALA A 10 41.35 20.76 -14.06
N ALA A 11 42.64 20.43 -13.99
CA ALA A 11 43.40 19.93 -15.15
C ALA A 11 42.87 18.57 -15.63
N ASP A 12 42.59 17.64 -14.71
CA ASP A 12 42.04 16.32 -15.04
C ASP A 12 40.66 16.45 -15.73
N LEU A 13 39.77 17.30 -15.19
CA LEU A 13 38.46 17.57 -15.79
C LEU A 13 38.58 18.20 -17.18
N ARG A 14 39.46 19.20 -17.34
CA ARG A 14 39.70 19.84 -18.66
C ARG A 14 40.25 18.86 -19.68
N SER A 15 41.12 17.94 -19.27
CA SER A 15 41.65 16.90 -20.17
C SER A 15 40.55 15.95 -20.68
N ALA A 16 39.47 15.83 -19.92
CA ALA A 16 38.26 15.07 -20.27
C ALA A 16 37.23 15.89 -21.06
N GLY A 17 37.51 17.16 -21.39
CA GLY A 17 36.59 18.07 -22.06
C GLY A 17 35.53 18.68 -21.14
N ILE A 18 35.67 18.55 -19.82
CA ILE A 18 34.72 19.07 -18.84
C ILE A 18 35.17 20.45 -18.37
N HIS A 19 34.32 21.45 -18.56
CA HIS A 19 34.60 22.85 -18.23
C HIS A 19 33.61 23.36 -17.17
N LEU A 20 34.06 23.39 -15.91
CA LEU A 20 33.26 23.92 -14.80
C LEU A 20 33.55 25.41 -14.54
N LYS A 21 32.51 26.15 -14.12
CA LYS A 21 32.69 27.48 -13.51
C LYS A 21 33.48 27.35 -12.22
N LYS A 22 34.18 28.43 -11.81
CA LYS A 22 35.01 28.45 -10.60
C LYS A 22 34.24 27.99 -9.36
N ASP A 23 33.05 28.53 -9.13
CA ASP A 23 32.24 28.17 -7.95
C ASP A 23 31.85 26.68 -7.94
N ALA A 24 31.55 26.11 -9.11
CA ALA A 24 31.23 24.68 -9.24
C ALA A 24 32.48 23.82 -8.95
N LEU A 25 33.65 24.23 -9.44
CA LEU A 25 34.92 23.57 -9.12
C LEU A 25 35.26 23.65 -7.62
N ASP A 26 35.03 24.80 -6.99
CA ASP A 26 35.24 25.00 -5.54
C ASP A 26 34.33 24.08 -4.72
N ARG A 27 33.05 23.97 -5.10
CA ARG A 27 32.09 23.04 -4.47
C ARG A 27 32.45 21.58 -4.72
N LEU A 28 32.86 21.22 -5.93
CA LEU A 28 33.27 19.85 -6.26
C LEU A 28 34.51 19.42 -5.47
N TRP A 29 35.47 20.34 -5.30
CA TRP A 29 36.63 20.11 -4.46
C TRP A 29 36.27 19.98 -2.98
N SER A 30 35.35 20.80 -2.50
CA SER A 30 34.85 20.73 -1.12
C SER A 30 34.12 19.40 -0.87
N PHE A 31 33.28 18.97 -1.82
CA PHE A 31 32.64 17.65 -1.80
C PHE A 31 33.67 16.52 -1.72
N HIS A 32 34.76 16.59 -2.50
CA HIS A 32 35.83 15.61 -2.43
C HIS A 32 36.46 15.51 -1.04
N ARG A 33 36.70 16.64 -0.38
CA ARG A 33 37.27 16.67 0.97
C ARG A 33 36.32 16.06 1.99
N ILE A 34 35.04 16.46 1.97
CA ILE A 34 33.99 15.92 2.85
C ILE A 34 33.87 14.40 2.66
N LEU A 35 33.81 13.93 1.40
CA LEU A 35 33.76 12.50 1.09
C LEU A 35 34.97 11.75 1.68
N ARG A 36 36.19 12.27 1.51
CA ARG A 36 37.43 11.62 2.01
C ARG A 36 37.45 11.51 3.53
N GLU A 37 37.00 12.56 4.20
CA GLU A 37 36.91 12.62 5.66
C GLU A 37 35.88 11.60 6.18
N ARG A 38 34.67 11.64 5.63
CA ARG A 38 33.54 10.81 6.08
C ARG A 38 33.63 9.35 5.62
N ASN A 39 34.43 9.04 4.58
CA ASN A 39 34.57 7.67 4.09
C ASN A 39 35.17 6.71 5.13
N ARG A 40 36.01 7.21 6.05
CA ARG A 40 36.63 6.38 7.11
C ARG A 40 35.59 5.78 8.05
N GLU A 41 34.52 6.53 8.32
CA GLU A 41 33.47 6.14 9.25
C GLU A 41 32.30 5.43 8.53
N LEU A 42 31.92 5.93 7.34
CA LEU A 42 30.67 5.56 6.69
C LEU A 42 30.82 4.54 5.55
N ASN A 43 32.05 4.17 5.16
CA ASN A 43 32.32 3.26 4.04
C ASN A 43 31.52 3.64 2.77
N LEU A 44 31.68 4.89 2.33
CA LEU A 44 30.96 5.53 1.22
C LEU A 44 31.47 5.06 -0.15
N THR A 45 32.77 4.80 -0.27
CA THR A 45 33.43 4.29 -1.48
C THR A 45 34.60 3.37 -1.15
N ARG A 46 34.85 2.41 -2.05
CA ARG A 46 36.00 1.49 -2.03
C ARG A 46 37.23 2.05 -2.77
N LEU A 47 37.15 3.27 -3.31
CA LEU A 47 38.27 3.92 -4.00
C LEU A 47 39.04 4.81 -3.04
N TYR A 48 40.35 4.59 -2.95
CA TYR A 48 41.21 5.25 -1.95
C TYR A 48 42.28 6.18 -2.54
N SER A 49 42.70 5.98 -3.79
CA SER A 49 43.67 6.90 -4.41
C SER A 49 42.96 8.07 -5.08
N TYR A 50 43.55 9.27 -4.97
CA TYR A 50 43.03 10.50 -5.58
C TYR A 50 42.74 10.30 -7.07
N GLU A 51 43.71 9.78 -7.81
CA GLU A 51 43.63 9.56 -9.27
C GLU A 51 42.44 8.68 -9.64
N THR A 52 42.24 7.58 -8.90
CA THR A 52 41.14 6.65 -9.19
C THR A 52 39.79 7.26 -8.81
N MET A 53 39.72 8.03 -7.72
CA MET A 53 38.51 8.73 -7.33
C MET A 53 38.13 9.80 -8.36
N VAL A 54 39.02 10.75 -8.67
CA VAL A 54 38.77 11.82 -9.64
C VAL A 54 38.31 11.24 -10.97
N ARG A 55 39.02 10.25 -11.49
CA ARG A 55 38.64 9.63 -12.77
C ARG A 55 37.32 8.84 -12.70
N LYS A 56 37.20 7.88 -11.77
CA LYS A 56 36.07 6.92 -11.77
C LYS A 56 34.81 7.41 -11.06
N HIS A 57 34.89 8.53 -10.35
CA HIS A 57 33.73 9.13 -9.67
C HIS A 57 33.39 10.54 -10.16
N TYR A 58 34.36 11.38 -10.52
CA TYR A 58 34.05 12.77 -10.90
C TYR A 58 33.94 12.91 -12.41
N VAL A 59 35.01 12.58 -13.14
CA VAL A 59 35.03 12.62 -14.61
C VAL A 59 33.92 11.74 -15.19
N ASP A 60 33.83 10.49 -14.73
CA ASP A 60 32.79 9.53 -15.15
C ASP A 60 31.36 10.07 -14.98
N CYS A 61 31.06 10.76 -13.88
CA CYS A 61 29.72 11.33 -13.65
C CYS A 61 29.46 12.55 -14.52
N LEU A 62 30.44 13.46 -14.61
CA LEU A 62 30.28 14.72 -15.35
C LEU A 62 30.32 14.53 -16.88
N LEU A 63 30.90 13.44 -17.39
CA LEU A 63 30.79 13.11 -18.82
C LEU A 63 29.34 12.85 -19.25
N VAL A 64 28.44 12.48 -18.34
CA VAL A 64 27.03 12.18 -18.68
C VAL A 64 26.35 13.36 -19.35
N THR A 65 26.53 14.60 -18.87
CA THR A 65 25.90 15.80 -19.42
C THR A 65 26.40 16.09 -20.84
N GLU A 66 27.70 15.94 -21.07
CA GLU A 66 28.33 16.09 -22.38
C GLU A 66 27.82 15.04 -23.40
N LEU A 67 27.73 13.76 -22.99
CA LEU A 67 27.25 12.68 -23.85
C LEU A 67 25.78 12.85 -24.23
N LEU A 68 24.94 13.28 -23.28
CA LEU A 68 23.53 13.59 -23.55
C LEU A 68 23.39 14.77 -24.51
N SER A 69 24.15 15.85 -24.27
CA SER A 69 24.14 17.06 -25.11
C SER A 69 24.49 16.76 -26.56
N LYS A 70 25.55 15.97 -26.80
CA LYS A 70 25.94 15.50 -28.16
C LYS A 70 24.86 14.70 -28.85
N SER A 71 24.05 13.99 -28.08
CA SER A 71 22.95 13.15 -28.56
C SER A 71 21.63 13.93 -28.73
N GLY A 72 21.63 15.24 -28.48
CA GLY A 72 20.41 16.06 -28.51
C GLY A 72 19.46 15.83 -27.34
N LEU A 73 19.89 15.11 -26.30
CA LEU A 73 19.14 14.85 -25.07
C LEU A 73 19.57 15.82 -23.97
N ARG A 74 18.69 16.05 -23.00
CA ARG A 74 18.96 16.89 -21.82
C ARG A 74 18.36 16.28 -20.57
N LEU A 75 19.03 16.47 -19.43
CA LEU A 75 18.46 16.19 -18.13
C LEU A 75 17.55 17.35 -17.75
N GLU A 76 16.25 17.15 -17.85
CA GLU A 76 15.28 18.10 -17.36
C GLU A 76 14.84 17.66 -15.97
N GLY A 77 14.84 18.61 -15.02
CA GLY A 77 14.54 18.32 -13.62
C GLY A 77 13.03 18.16 -13.35
N PRO A 78 12.65 17.50 -12.23
CA PRO A 78 13.56 16.92 -11.24
C PRO A 78 14.26 15.64 -11.71
N VAL A 79 15.53 15.46 -11.34
CA VAL A 79 16.36 14.29 -11.68
C VAL A 79 16.62 13.46 -10.43
N MET A 80 16.29 12.17 -10.47
CA MET A 80 16.57 11.22 -9.38
C MET A 80 17.91 10.52 -9.57
N ASP A 81 18.76 10.53 -8.56
CA ASP A 81 19.88 9.59 -8.44
C ASP A 81 19.44 8.40 -7.57
N LEU A 82 19.22 7.24 -8.19
CA LEU A 82 18.78 6.04 -7.48
C LEU A 82 19.96 5.24 -6.95
N GLY A 83 20.09 5.20 -5.62
CA GLY A 83 21.16 4.51 -4.92
C GLY A 83 22.40 5.40 -4.79
N SER A 84 22.22 6.67 -4.41
CA SER A 84 23.27 7.70 -4.47
C SER A 84 24.53 7.36 -3.66
N GLY A 85 24.44 6.53 -2.62
CA GLY A 85 25.59 6.04 -1.86
C GLY A 85 26.41 7.18 -1.24
N GLY A 86 27.63 7.37 -1.75
CA GLY A 86 28.50 8.50 -1.38
C GLY A 86 28.17 9.83 -2.09
N GLY A 87 27.05 9.89 -2.82
CA GLY A 87 26.59 11.05 -3.59
C GLY A 87 26.86 10.95 -5.09
N PHE A 88 27.04 9.75 -5.65
CA PHE A 88 27.38 9.59 -7.07
C PHE A 88 26.29 8.82 -7.83
N PRO A 89 25.90 9.29 -9.04
CA PRO A 89 26.43 10.46 -9.75
C PRO A 89 25.76 11.80 -9.38
N GLY A 90 24.76 11.82 -8.50
CA GLY A 90 23.89 12.96 -8.31
C GLY A 90 24.55 14.21 -7.76
N MET A 91 25.49 14.12 -6.81
CA MET A 91 26.12 15.30 -6.19
C MET A 91 27.04 16.06 -7.16
N PRO A 92 27.97 15.41 -7.91
CA PRO A 92 28.71 16.11 -8.97
C PRO A 92 27.81 16.78 -10.01
N LEU A 93 26.75 16.09 -10.44
CA LEU A 93 25.83 16.63 -11.45
C LEU A 93 24.97 17.78 -10.90
N ALA A 94 24.59 17.74 -9.63
CA ALA A 94 23.90 18.83 -8.96
C ALA A 94 24.77 20.08 -8.81
N ILE A 95 26.07 19.90 -8.60
CA ILE A 95 27.06 20.98 -8.56
C ILE A 95 27.26 21.61 -9.95
N GLU A 96 27.30 20.79 -11.00
CA GLU A 96 27.42 21.26 -12.39
C GLU A 96 26.15 21.96 -12.89
N SER A 97 24.98 21.46 -12.49
CA SER A 97 23.66 21.92 -12.96
C SER A 97 22.82 22.52 -11.82
N PRO A 98 23.17 23.72 -11.31
CA PRO A 98 22.52 24.34 -10.16
C PRO A 98 21.04 24.68 -10.39
N ASP A 99 20.63 24.88 -11.65
CA ASP A 99 19.25 25.21 -12.02
C ASP A 99 18.35 23.97 -12.15
N THR A 100 18.91 22.77 -12.00
CA THR A 100 18.17 21.49 -12.04
C THR A 100 17.92 20.99 -10.63
N ALA A 101 16.69 20.58 -10.33
CA ALA A 101 16.38 19.91 -9.06
C ALA A 101 16.88 18.46 -9.06
N TRP A 102 17.56 18.05 -7.99
CA TRP A 102 18.18 16.73 -7.83
C TRP A 102 17.64 16.02 -6.60
N TYR A 103 17.12 14.81 -6.80
CA TYR A 103 16.59 13.95 -5.76
C TYR A 103 17.54 12.77 -5.52
N LEU A 104 18.22 12.76 -4.39
CA LEU A 104 19.15 11.70 -4.02
C LEU A 104 18.42 10.64 -3.19
N VAL A 105 18.19 9.46 -3.77
CA VAL A 105 17.47 8.36 -3.10
C VAL A 105 18.48 7.33 -2.59
N GLU A 106 18.49 7.10 -1.28
CA GLU A 106 19.42 6.18 -0.63
C GLU A 106 18.69 5.31 0.41
N GLY A 107 19.07 4.02 0.48
CA GLY A 107 18.42 3.04 1.36
C GLY A 107 18.96 3.02 2.78
N ARG A 108 20.18 3.50 3.00
CA ARG A 108 20.84 3.52 4.32
C ARG A 108 20.74 4.90 4.96
N GLU A 109 20.17 4.94 6.16
CA GLU A 109 19.90 6.19 6.88
C GLU A 109 21.17 7.02 7.15
N ASN A 110 22.23 6.38 7.64
CA ASN A 110 23.50 7.04 7.92
C ASN A 110 24.12 7.71 6.67
N ARG A 111 23.84 7.18 5.47
CA ARG A 111 24.24 7.79 4.20
C ARG A 111 23.31 8.91 3.79
N CYS A 112 22.01 8.80 4.06
CA CYS A 112 21.05 9.89 3.85
C CYS A 112 21.40 11.12 4.70
N ALA A 113 21.72 10.92 5.98
CA ALA A 113 22.20 11.96 6.88
C ALA A 113 23.46 12.65 6.32
N TYR A 114 24.46 11.84 5.92
CA TYR A 114 25.66 12.35 5.25
C TYR A 114 25.36 13.17 3.99
N LEU A 115 24.47 12.70 3.11
CA LEU A 115 24.10 13.40 1.88
C LEU A 115 23.42 14.74 2.18
N LYS A 116 22.54 14.78 3.19
CA LYS A 116 21.83 15.99 3.61
C LYS A 116 22.78 17.02 4.23
N GLU A 117 23.66 16.56 5.13
CA GLU A 117 24.73 17.39 5.73
C GLU A 117 25.65 17.96 4.64
N THR A 118 26.10 17.12 3.72
CA THR A 118 26.99 17.50 2.62
C THR A 118 26.34 18.52 1.69
N ALA A 119 25.08 18.30 1.29
CA ALA A 119 24.34 19.26 0.46
C ALA A 119 24.20 20.63 1.15
N ALA A 120 23.91 20.64 2.45
CA ALA A 120 23.83 21.87 3.25
C ALA A 120 25.19 22.58 3.36
N GLU A 121 26.28 21.85 3.65
CA GLU A 121 27.63 22.41 3.75
C GLU A 121 28.12 23.01 2.43
N LEU A 122 27.75 22.40 1.30
CA LEU A 122 28.07 22.89 -0.05
C LEU A 122 27.13 24.02 -0.53
N GLY A 123 26.08 24.35 0.23
CA GLY A 123 25.08 25.36 -0.14
C GLY A 123 24.26 24.97 -1.38
N LEU A 124 23.94 23.67 -1.53
CA LEU A 124 23.17 23.14 -2.64
C LEU A 124 21.67 23.12 -2.31
N SER A 125 20.99 24.23 -2.61
CA SER A 125 19.53 24.34 -2.44
C SER A 125 18.72 23.53 -3.46
N ASN A 126 19.38 23.07 -4.53
CA ASN A 126 18.78 22.26 -5.59
C ASN A 126 18.86 20.75 -5.32
N VAL A 127 19.34 20.33 -4.14
CA VAL A 127 19.45 18.92 -3.75
C VAL A 127 18.45 18.60 -2.63
N THR A 128 17.67 17.54 -2.85
CA THR A 128 16.72 16.99 -1.89
C THR A 128 17.05 15.51 -1.68
N VAL A 129 17.15 15.07 -0.42
CA VAL A 129 17.50 13.67 -0.09
C VAL A 129 16.24 12.91 0.28
N TYR A 130 16.10 11.66 -0.17
CA TYR A 130 15.02 10.74 0.19
C TYR A 130 15.61 9.47 0.81
N TRP A 131 15.17 9.12 2.03
CA TRP A 131 15.56 7.87 2.66
C TRP A 131 14.57 6.76 2.31
N ARG A 132 14.93 5.96 1.31
CA ARG A 132 14.10 4.86 0.83
C ARG A 132 14.93 3.90 -0.02
N LYS A 133 14.70 2.59 0.15
CA LYS A 133 14.95 1.62 -0.91
C LYS A 133 13.70 1.57 -1.79
N LEU A 134 13.71 2.31 -2.90
CA LEU A 134 12.53 2.57 -3.71
C LEU A 134 11.83 1.26 -4.16
N GLN A 135 10.51 1.23 -4.05
CA GLN A 135 9.66 0.12 -4.49
C GLN A 135 8.75 0.57 -5.64
N PRO A 136 8.20 -0.34 -6.47
CA PRO A 136 7.27 0.01 -7.54
C PRO A 136 6.03 0.78 -7.06
N THR A 137 5.68 0.58 -5.78
CA THR A 137 4.59 1.26 -5.08
C THR A 137 4.96 2.63 -4.54
N ASP A 138 6.19 3.12 -4.72
CA ASP A 138 6.63 4.46 -4.31
C ASP A 138 6.58 5.44 -5.49
N ALA A 139 6.27 6.71 -5.20
CA ALA A 139 6.20 7.79 -6.19
C ALA A 139 6.95 9.04 -5.72
N VAL A 140 7.97 9.43 -6.48
CA VAL A 140 8.57 10.77 -6.48
C VAL A 140 8.59 11.23 -7.93
N SER A 141 7.76 12.22 -8.27
CA SER A 141 7.64 12.69 -9.65
C SER A 141 8.99 13.22 -10.13
N VAL A 142 9.55 12.56 -11.15
CA VAL A 142 10.81 12.96 -11.77
C VAL A 142 10.74 12.83 -13.27
N ARG A 143 11.54 13.66 -13.92
CA ARG A 143 11.68 13.73 -15.37
C ARG A 143 12.90 12.96 -15.89
N ALA A 144 13.84 12.66 -15.00
CA ALA A 144 14.88 11.70 -15.28
C ALA A 144 15.25 10.90 -14.03
N VAL A 145 15.71 9.67 -14.24
CA VAL A 145 16.37 8.84 -13.24
C VAL A 145 17.74 8.46 -13.77
N ILE A 146 18.77 8.60 -12.96
CA ILE A 146 20.12 8.12 -13.25
C ILE A 146 20.56 7.12 -12.19
N THR A 147 21.27 6.08 -12.59
CA THR A 147 21.85 5.13 -11.64
C THR A 147 23.19 4.55 -12.10
N ARG A 148 24.04 4.26 -11.11
CA ARG A 148 25.27 3.46 -11.23
C ARG A 148 25.10 2.05 -10.62
N ALA A 149 23.86 1.65 -10.28
CA ALA A 149 23.57 0.48 -9.44
C ALA A 149 24.08 -0.85 -10.01
N VAL A 150 24.31 -1.79 -9.08
CA VAL A 150 24.73 -3.18 -9.33
C VAL A 150 23.57 -4.03 -9.88
N GLU A 151 22.33 -3.53 -9.79
CA GLU A 151 21.15 -4.25 -10.24
C GLU A 151 20.95 -4.19 -11.75
N GLY A 152 20.20 -5.17 -12.27
CA GLY A 152 19.76 -5.18 -13.66
C GLY A 152 18.91 -3.95 -14.00
N MET A 153 18.92 -3.56 -15.28
CA MET A 153 18.11 -2.45 -15.78
C MET A 153 16.61 -2.66 -15.54
N THR A 154 16.09 -3.88 -15.77
CA THR A 154 14.67 -4.23 -15.59
C THR A 154 14.20 -4.04 -14.15
N GLY A 155 14.93 -4.58 -13.17
CA GLY A 155 14.59 -4.41 -11.75
C GLY A 155 14.65 -2.95 -11.30
N THR A 156 15.56 -2.16 -11.88
CA THR A 156 15.59 -0.72 -11.64
C THR A 156 14.39 -0.01 -12.25
N ALA A 157 14.03 -0.34 -13.49
CA ALA A 157 12.90 0.21 -14.21
C ALA A 157 11.56 -0.07 -13.50
N GLU A 158 11.43 -1.26 -12.91
CA GLU A 158 10.27 -1.65 -12.10
C GLU A 158 10.16 -0.79 -10.84
N ARG A 159 11.27 -0.59 -10.11
CA ARG A 159 11.28 0.22 -8.87
C ARG A 159 10.92 1.68 -9.08
N VAL A 160 11.26 2.25 -10.22
CA VAL A 160 10.99 3.66 -10.53
C VAL A 160 9.69 3.85 -11.31
N SER A 161 8.93 2.77 -11.52
CA SER A 161 7.71 2.77 -12.34
C SER A 161 6.62 3.72 -11.82
N GLY A 162 6.56 3.98 -10.52
CA GLY A 162 5.66 4.99 -9.92
C GLY A 162 6.20 6.43 -9.93
N SER A 163 7.47 6.64 -10.32
CA SER A 163 8.20 7.91 -10.14
C SER A 163 8.53 8.62 -11.46
N LEU A 164 8.97 7.88 -12.48
CA LEU A 164 9.39 8.47 -13.75
C LEU A 164 8.19 8.87 -14.61
N GLU A 165 8.07 10.14 -14.98
CA GLU A 165 6.97 10.65 -15.81
C GLU A 165 7.00 10.13 -17.25
N LYS A 166 5.85 10.18 -17.94
CA LYS A 166 5.79 9.91 -19.39
C LYS A 166 6.71 10.86 -20.14
N GLY A 167 7.51 10.32 -21.06
CA GLY A 167 8.55 11.06 -21.79
C GLY A 167 9.84 11.29 -20.99
N GLY A 168 9.87 10.93 -19.71
CA GLY A 168 11.06 11.01 -18.88
C GLY A 168 12.15 10.02 -19.28
N LEU A 169 13.39 10.32 -18.88
CA LEU A 169 14.58 9.52 -19.22
C LEU A 169 15.04 8.62 -18.08
N LEU A 170 15.34 7.36 -18.37
CA LEU A 170 15.96 6.41 -17.46
C LEU A 170 17.38 6.10 -17.95
N LEU A 171 18.37 6.58 -17.20
CA LEU A 171 19.79 6.55 -17.56
C LEU A 171 20.55 5.52 -16.73
N PHE A 172 21.29 4.66 -17.40
CA PHE A 172 22.14 3.65 -16.80
C PHE A 172 23.60 3.89 -17.14
N MET A 173 24.42 4.08 -16.11
CA MET A 173 25.87 4.13 -16.23
C MET A 173 26.44 2.72 -16.03
N LYS A 174 26.75 2.00 -17.12
CA LYS A 174 27.13 0.59 -17.11
C LYS A 174 28.56 0.35 -17.59
N GLY A 175 29.05 -0.87 -17.35
CA GLY A 175 30.24 -1.40 -18.02
C GLY A 175 29.97 -1.79 -19.48
N PRO A 176 30.97 -2.27 -20.21
CA PRO A 176 30.84 -2.56 -21.64
C PRO A 176 29.98 -3.80 -21.96
N HIS A 177 29.67 -4.64 -20.96
CA HIS A 177 28.98 -5.92 -21.13
C HIS A 177 27.56 -5.87 -20.58
N CYS A 178 26.65 -5.16 -21.25
CA CYS A 178 25.23 -5.08 -20.85
C CYS A 178 24.24 -5.28 -22.01
N ASP A 179 24.67 -5.85 -23.14
CA ASP A 179 23.80 -6.07 -24.30
C ASP A 179 22.57 -6.94 -23.99
N ASP A 180 22.72 -7.94 -23.10
CA ASP A 180 21.59 -8.77 -22.67
C ASP A 180 20.57 -7.94 -21.87
N GLU A 181 21.03 -7.10 -20.93
CA GLU A 181 20.15 -6.22 -20.15
C GLU A 181 19.41 -5.19 -21.04
N ILE A 182 20.07 -4.67 -22.08
CA ILE A 182 19.46 -3.74 -23.04
C ILE A 182 18.35 -4.47 -23.83
N ARG A 183 18.62 -5.69 -24.29
CA ARG A 183 17.63 -6.51 -25.02
C ARG A 183 16.42 -6.84 -24.16
N GLU A 184 16.62 -7.16 -22.88
CA GLU A 184 15.54 -7.42 -21.93
C GLU A 184 14.67 -6.19 -21.64
N MET A 185 15.28 -5.00 -21.65
CA MET A 185 14.59 -3.72 -21.42
C MET A 185 13.83 -3.18 -22.63
N GLN A 186 14.13 -3.63 -23.86
CA GLN A 186 13.46 -3.19 -25.08
C GLN A 186 12.04 -3.77 -25.18
N ALA A 187 11.16 -3.27 -24.33
CA ALA A 187 9.74 -3.58 -24.31
C ALA A 187 8.96 -2.38 -23.75
N GLU A 188 7.66 -2.28 -24.06
CA GLU A 188 6.79 -1.30 -23.40
C GLU A 188 6.89 -1.44 -21.87
N PRO A 189 7.02 -0.34 -21.10
CA PRO A 189 6.84 1.06 -21.53
C PRO A 189 8.15 1.83 -21.80
N TYR A 190 9.24 1.18 -22.21
CA TYR A 190 10.54 1.81 -22.38
C TYR A 190 11.09 1.67 -23.80
N GLU A 191 11.47 2.80 -24.39
CA GLU A 191 12.11 2.89 -25.70
C GLU A 191 13.59 3.25 -25.54
N LEU A 192 14.50 2.49 -26.15
CA LEU A 192 15.92 2.83 -26.16
C LEU A 192 16.15 4.09 -27.02
N VAL A 193 16.71 5.15 -26.43
CA VAL A 193 16.95 6.43 -27.13
C VAL A 193 18.42 6.83 -27.21
N LEU A 194 19.29 6.23 -26.38
CA LEU A 194 20.73 6.39 -26.48
C LEU A 194 21.45 5.14 -26.01
N ASP A 195 22.50 4.78 -26.73
CA ASP A 195 23.40 3.71 -26.39
C ASP A 195 24.84 4.11 -26.73
N GLU A 196 25.46 4.89 -25.83
CA GLU A 196 26.72 5.56 -26.09
C GLU A 196 27.89 4.83 -25.42
N HIS A 197 28.89 4.46 -26.22
CA HIS A 197 30.11 3.80 -25.75
C HIS A 197 31.20 4.84 -25.54
N TYR A 198 31.80 4.87 -24.35
CA TYR A 198 32.89 5.78 -24.07
C TYR A 198 33.98 5.12 -23.24
N THR A 199 35.17 5.72 -23.28
CA THR A 199 36.32 5.27 -22.50
C THR A 199 36.74 6.39 -21.57
N LEU A 200 36.96 6.08 -20.29
CA LEU A 200 37.40 7.11 -19.35
C LEU A 200 38.77 7.67 -19.77
N PRO A 201 38.92 9.00 -19.86
CA PRO A 201 40.19 9.64 -20.21
C PRO A 201 41.35 9.13 -19.34
N GLY A 202 42.47 8.81 -20.00
CA GLY A 202 43.66 8.28 -19.33
C GLY A 202 43.63 6.78 -19.00
N SER A 203 42.71 5.99 -19.57
CA SER A 203 42.68 4.53 -19.42
C SER A 203 42.01 3.83 -20.61
N GLU A 204 42.77 3.07 -21.41
CA GLU A 204 42.21 2.28 -22.51
C GLU A 204 41.36 1.08 -22.05
N ARG A 205 41.45 0.72 -20.76
CA ARG A 205 40.75 -0.44 -20.19
C ARG A 205 39.43 -0.09 -19.51
N ASP A 206 39.26 1.15 -19.07
CA ASP A 206 38.06 1.60 -18.37
C ASP A 206 36.96 1.99 -19.39
N ARG A 207 36.49 0.99 -20.17
CA ARG A 207 35.37 1.13 -21.10
C ARG A 207 34.04 1.20 -20.34
N ARG A 208 33.15 2.08 -20.77
CA ARG A 208 31.85 2.39 -20.16
C ARG A 208 30.78 2.51 -21.23
N ARG A 209 29.52 2.45 -20.79
CA ARG A 209 28.36 2.62 -21.64
C ARG A 209 27.33 3.48 -20.92
N LEU A 210 26.80 4.48 -21.59
CA LEU A 210 25.65 5.26 -21.14
C LEU A 210 24.44 4.81 -21.95
N VAL A 211 23.52 4.12 -21.29
CA VAL A 211 22.30 3.62 -21.92
C VAL A 211 21.13 4.43 -21.41
N VAL A 212 20.30 4.96 -22.30
CA VAL A 212 19.16 5.80 -21.95
C VAL A 212 17.89 5.26 -22.59
N PHE A 213 16.88 5.05 -21.76
CA PHE A 213 15.53 4.73 -22.20
C PHE A 213 14.61 5.93 -21.98
N ARG A 214 13.62 6.10 -22.86
CA ARG A 214 12.51 7.02 -22.68
C ARG A 214 11.27 6.25 -22.28
N ARG A 215 10.55 6.74 -21.27
CA ARG A 215 9.26 6.17 -20.90
C ARG A 215 8.17 6.59 -21.89
N THR A 216 7.41 5.63 -22.41
CA THR A 216 6.32 5.86 -23.39
C THR A 216 4.94 5.99 -22.74
N SER A 217 4.75 5.42 -21.55
CA SER A 217 3.47 5.40 -20.82
C SER A 217 3.45 6.30 -19.58
N GLU A 218 2.26 6.54 -19.03
CA GLU A 218 2.10 7.25 -17.75
C GLU A 218 2.76 6.49 -16.57
N PRO A 219 3.20 7.19 -15.52
CA PRO A 219 3.62 6.58 -14.26
C PRO A 219 2.58 5.60 -13.71
N GLY A 220 3.06 4.50 -13.14
CA GLY A 220 2.22 3.62 -12.34
C GLY A 220 1.70 4.39 -11.12
N ARG A 221 0.60 3.92 -10.53
CA ARG A 221 0.14 4.51 -9.26
C ARG A 221 1.13 4.13 -8.17
N GLY A 222 1.74 5.14 -7.54
CA GLY A 222 2.61 4.97 -6.40
C GLY A 222 2.27 5.94 -5.27
N ARG A 223 2.67 5.57 -4.07
CA ARG A 223 2.56 6.34 -2.84
C ARG A 223 3.60 7.45 -2.85
N ARG A 224 3.16 8.71 -2.69
CA ARG A 224 4.06 9.86 -2.66
C ARG A 224 5.07 9.76 -1.51
N LEU A 225 6.36 9.92 -1.80
CA LEU A 225 7.41 10.03 -0.79
C LEU A 225 7.74 11.48 -0.46
N TYR A 226 8.27 11.71 0.74
CA TYR A 226 8.70 13.02 1.24
C TYR A 226 10.21 13.05 1.51
N PRO A 227 10.83 14.24 1.47
CA PRO A 227 12.25 14.38 1.73
C PRO A 227 12.66 13.93 3.15
N TYR A 228 13.87 13.42 3.27
CA TYR A 228 14.48 12.96 4.50
C TYR A 228 14.59 14.09 5.52
N GLY A 229 13.99 13.91 6.69
CA GLY A 229 13.89 14.91 7.76
C GLY A 229 12.85 16.00 7.54
N GLU A 230 12.04 15.91 6.47
CA GLU A 230 10.84 16.75 6.25
C GLU A 230 9.53 16.00 6.56
N THR A 231 9.61 14.73 6.99
CA THR A 231 8.46 13.94 7.50
C THR A 231 7.74 14.63 8.68
N ALA A 232 8.41 15.55 9.40
CA ALA A 232 7.78 16.42 10.40
C ALA A 232 6.77 17.45 9.83
N GLU A 233 6.80 17.76 8.53
CA GLU A 233 5.92 18.76 7.91
C GLU A 233 4.50 18.26 7.65
N GLN A 234 4.29 16.96 7.41
CA GLN A 234 2.94 16.38 7.41
C GLN A 234 2.27 16.49 8.79
N TRP A 235 3.04 16.35 9.87
CA TRP A 235 2.56 16.54 11.24
C TRP A 235 2.27 18.01 11.58
N LYS A 236 2.89 18.99 10.91
CA LYS A 236 2.52 20.41 11.05
C LYS A 236 1.09 20.68 10.55
N HIS A 237 0.60 19.88 9.60
CA HIS A 237 -0.76 19.98 9.05
C HIS A 237 -1.73 18.98 9.67
N ALA A 238 -1.28 18.14 10.62
CA ALA A 238 -2.17 17.25 11.34
C ALA A 238 -3.18 18.09 12.15
N LEU A 239 -4.46 17.73 12.04
CA LEU A 239 -5.50 18.42 12.78
C LEU A 239 -5.47 17.92 14.23
N HIS A 240 -4.94 18.75 15.12
CA HIS A 240 -4.96 18.50 16.56
C HIS A 240 -6.37 18.77 17.10
N ILE A 241 -7.05 17.71 17.52
CA ILE A 241 -8.36 17.77 18.14
C ILE A 241 -8.17 17.64 19.64
N THR A 242 -8.33 18.75 20.36
CA THR A 242 -8.18 18.82 21.82
C THR A 242 -9.50 19.03 22.56
N SER A 243 -10.58 19.31 21.83
CA SER A 243 -11.90 19.62 22.39
C SER A 243 -12.95 18.57 22.03
N ALA A 244 -13.72 18.14 23.02
CA ALA A 244 -14.89 17.27 22.82
C ALA A 244 -16.01 17.95 22.02
N GLU A 245 -15.97 19.28 21.90
CA GLU A 245 -16.95 20.04 21.11
C GLU A 245 -16.65 20.04 19.60
N ASN A 246 -15.46 19.57 19.20
CA ASN A 246 -15.04 19.51 17.79
C ASN A 246 -16.00 18.62 16.95
N VAL A 247 -16.37 19.12 15.77
CA VAL A 247 -17.33 18.47 14.87
C VAL A 247 -16.88 17.06 14.46
N ARG A 248 -15.59 16.88 14.10
CA ARG A 248 -15.05 15.57 13.74
C ARG A 248 -15.06 14.61 14.92
N TYR A 249 -14.66 15.06 16.11
CA TYR A 249 -14.75 14.22 17.30
C TYR A 249 -16.18 13.79 17.63
N LYS A 250 -17.16 14.70 17.51
CA LYS A 250 -18.58 14.35 17.68
C LYS A 250 -19.04 13.29 16.68
N SER A 251 -18.60 13.36 15.42
CA SER A 251 -18.87 12.32 14.42
C SER A 251 -18.23 10.97 14.82
N LEU A 252 -16.94 10.94 15.16
CA LEU A 252 -16.26 9.74 15.64
C LEU A 252 -16.95 9.11 16.86
N LYS A 253 -17.39 9.94 17.82
CA LYS A 253 -18.12 9.49 19.01
C LYS A 253 -19.48 8.87 18.64
N LYS A 254 -20.21 9.45 17.67
CA LYS A 254 -21.46 8.85 17.15
C LYS A 254 -21.22 7.52 16.44
N ILE A 255 -20.12 7.39 15.70
CA ILE A 255 -19.73 6.12 15.05
C ILE A 255 -19.50 5.05 16.12
N MET A 256 -18.72 5.36 17.15
CA MET A 256 -18.38 4.40 18.22
C MET A 256 -19.56 4.04 19.14
N GLN A 257 -20.45 4.99 19.43
CA GLN A 257 -21.50 4.83 20.47
C GLN A 257 -22.92 4.73 19.91
N GLY A 258 -23.15 5.14 18.66
CA GLY A 258 -24.48 5.22 18.06
C GLY A 258 -24.89 4.02 17.21
N GLY A 259 -24.04 2.99 17.15
CA GLY A 259 -24.32 1.73 16.45
C GLY A 259 -24.52 1.87 14.94
N ALA A 260 -25.18 0.87 14.36
CA ALA A 260 -25.33 0.72 12.90
C ALA A 260 -25.96 1.94 12.21
N ARG A 261 -26.97 2.56 12.83
CA ARG A 261 -27.68 3.71 12.25
C ARG A 261 -26.76 4.92 12.10
N SER A 262 -25.91 5.18 13.09
CA SER A 262 -24.95 6.29 13.04
C SER A 262 -23.87 6.04 11.99
N ILE A 263 -23.31 4.82 11.92
CA ILE A 263 -22.31 4.43 10.92
C ILE A 263 -22.85 4.66 9.50
N MET A 264 -24.06 4.18 9.21
CA MET A 264 -24.67 4.36 7.88
C MET A 264 -25.00 5.82 7.57
N LYS A 265 -25.32 6.63 8.58
CA LYS A 265 -25.60 8.07 8.39
C LYS A 265 -24.33 8.87 8.12
N GLU A 266 -23.24 8.56 8.82
CA GLU A 266 -21.95 9.22 8.63
C GLU A 266 -21.22 8.67 7.40
N GLY A 267 -21.58 7.47 6.91
CA GLY A 267 -20.94 6.81 5.76
C GLY A 267 -19.52 6.30 6.08
N GLN A 268 -19.19 6.21 7.36
CA GLN A 268 -17.85 5.91 7.86
C GLN A 268 -17.92 5.03 9.10
N THR A 269 -16.84 4.28 9.35
CA THR A 269 -16.61 3.51 10.57
C THR A 269 -15.17 3.67 11.07
N LEU A 270 -14.90 3.19 12.28
CA LEU A 270 -13.59 3.27 12.91
C LEU A 270 -12.96 1.87 12.98
N VAL A 271 -11.71 1.75 12.53
CA VAL A 271 -10.93 0.52 12.58
C VAL A 271 -9.82 0.70 13.60
N TYR A 272 -9.69 -0.27 14.52
CA TYR A 272 -8.68 -0.24 15.58
C TYR A 272 -8.14 -1.65 15.89
N GLY A 273 -6.97 -1.68 16.52
CA GLY A 273 -6.23 -2.91 16.81
C GLY A 273 -5.17 -3.15 15.74
N ARG A 274 -3.91 -3.28 16.18
CA ARG A 274 -2.73 -3.21 15.31
C ARG A 274 -2.82 -4.11 14.08
N ARG A 275 -3.12 -5.40 14.29
CA ARG A 275 -3.20 -6.39 13.21
C ARG A 275 -4.30 -6.06 12.19
N VAL A 276 -5.46 -5.61 12.68
CA VAL A 276 -6.62 -5.28 11.83
C VAL A 276 -6.32 -4.06 10.97
N VAL A 277 -5.67 -3.06 11.57
CA VAL A 277 -5.23 -1.85 10.87
C VAL A 277 -4.24 -2.21 9.77
N ASP A 278 -3.26 -3.06 10.06
CA ASP A 278 -2.28 -3.54 9.07
C ASP A 278 -2.96 -4.28 7.91
N GLU A 279 -3.90 -5.18 8.19
CA GLU A 279 -4.67 -5.90 7.17
C GLU A 279 -5.49 -4.94 6.29
N VAL A 280 -6.17 -3.95 6.88
CA VAL A 280 -6.98 -2.98 6.13
C VAL A 280 -6.13 -2.08 5.22
N LEU A 281 -4.98 -1.62 5.70
CA LEU A 281 -4.07 -0.79 4.90
C LEU A 281 -3.43 -1.56 3.73
N ASN A 282 -3.23 -2.88 3.88
CA ASN A 282 -2.68 -3.71 2.81
C ASN A 282 -3.74 -4.06 1.75
N GLU A 283 -4.98 -4.28 2.16
CA GLU A 283 -6.01 -4.87 1.28
C GLU A 283 -6.97 -3.83 0.68
N THR A 284 -7.36 -2.80 1.44
CA THR A 284 -8.32 -1.76 1.01
C THR A 284 -7.87 -0.33 1.42
N PRO A 285 -6.63 0.08 1.11
CA PRO A 285 -6.11 1.39 1.48
C PRO A 285 -6.95 2.58 0.97
N GLU A 286 -7.57 2.43 -0.20
CA GLU A 286 -8.32 3.48 -0.90
C GLU A 286 -9.59 3.95 -0.18
N ASN A 287 -10.12 3.15 0.75
CA ASN A 287 -11.31 3.48 1.52
C ASN A 287 -10.98 4.13 2.87
N VAL A 288 -9.71 4.29 3.22
CA VAL A 288 -9.32 4.99 4.44
C VAL A 288 -9.31 6.50 4.16
N GLU A 289 -10.06 7.28 4.94
CA GLU A 289 -10.15 8.74 4.75
C GLU A 289 -9.25 9.52 5.70
N ALA A 290 -9.04 8.98 6.90
CA ALA A 290 -8.19 9.62 7.90
C ALA A 290 -7.49 8.59 8.78
N VAL A 291 -6.33 8.98 9.29
CA VAL A 291 -5.55 8.21 10.25
C VAL A 291 -5.49 8.99 11.56
N LEU A 292 -5.85 8.32 12.64
CA LEU A 292 -5.98 8.90 13.97
C LEU A 292 -4.84 8.41 14.85
N PHE A 293 -4.25 9.35 15.60
CA PHE A 293 -3.21 9.10 16.57
C PHE A 293 -3.56 9.70 17.92
N GLU A 294 -3.05 9.07 18.99
CA GLU A 294 -3.01 9.72 20.30
C GLU A 294 -1.81 10.68 20.37
N GLU A 295 -2.03 11.88 20.88
CA GLU A 295 -1.01 12.93 21.04
C GLU A 295 0.27 12.44 21.74
N ARG A 296 0.13 11.58 22.77
CA ARG A 296 1.27 11.02 23.51
C ARG A 296 2.13 10.11 22.64
N SER A 297 1.50 9.30 21.79
CA SER A 297 2.20 8.39 20.88
C SER A 297 2.98 9.15 19.82
N VAL A 298 2.44 10.29 19.35
CA VAL A 298 3.14 11.19 18.41
C VAL A 298 4.36 11.83 19.07
N LYS A 299 4.21 12.38 20.28
CA LYS A 299 5.31 13.00 21.04
C LYS A 299 6.43 12.01 21.37
N LYS A 300 6.09 10.76 21.71
CA LYS A 300 7.07 9.69 21.96
C LYS A 300 7.77 9.25 20.67
N GLY A 301 7.02 9.05 19.58
CA GLY A 301 7.58 8.65 18.29
C GLY A 301 8.48 9.70 17.63
N LEU A 302 8.21 11.00 17.88
CA LEU A 302 9.08 12.11 17.48
C LEU A 302 10.36 12.23 18.32
N ALA A 303 10.39 11.67 19.53
CA ALA A 303 11.54 11.74 20.43
C ALA A 303 12.49 10.52 20.30
N ASP A 304 11.96 9.35 19.93
CA ASP A 304 12.70 8.09 19.89
C ASP A 304 13.05 7.60 18.47
N ASP A 305 12.87 8.42 17.41
CA ASP A 305 12.84 8.01 15.99
C ASP A 305 11.88 6.84 15.68
N ALA A 306 11.17 6.33 16.68
CA ALA A 306 10.32 5.15 16.69
C ALA A 306 8.84 5.55 16.52
N MET A 307 8.54 6.37 15.51
CA MET A 307 7.20 6.34 14.95
C MET A 307 6.90 4.88 14.58
N THR A 308 5.81 4.31 15.10
CA THR A 308 5.42 2.91 14.85
C THR A 308 5.40 2.64 13.34
N ASP A 309 5.71 1.43 12.87
CA ASP A 309 5.92 1.14 11.42
C ASP A 309 4.76 1.54 10.46
N ILE A 310 3.57 1.86 10.98
CA ILE A 310 2.45 2.40 10.18
C ILE A 310 2.51 3.94 10.09
N ALA A 311 3.01 4.57 11.16
CA ALA A 311 3.20 6.01 11.27
C ALA A 311 4.54 6.48 10.70
N ARG A 312 5.54 5.59 10.63
CA ARG A 312 6.58 5.62 9.60
C ARG A 312 5.88 5.34 8.28
N GLU A 313 5.20 6.35 7.77
CA GLU A 313 4.83 6.62 6.38
C GLU A 313 4.55 5.44 5.43
N GLU A 314 5.42 4.42 5.30
CA GLU A 314 5.43 3.25 4.41
C GLU A 314 4.07 2.66 3.96
N ARG A 315 3.01 2.75 4.77
CA ARG A 315 1.69 2.14 4.51
C ARG A 315 0.51 3.10 4.36
N LEU A 316 0.72 4.42 4.44
CA LEU A 316 -0.39 5.39 4.35
C LEU A 316 -0.52 5.95 2.91
N PRO A 317 -1.65 5.72 2.21
CA PRO A 317 -1.92 6.32 0.91
C PRO A 317 -2.01 7.85 0.95
N ALA A 318 -1.74 8.49 -0.19
CA ALA A 318 -1.74 9.94 -0.30
C ALA A 318 -3.15 10.54 -0.17
N GLY A 319 -3.27 11.69 0.51
CA GLY A 319 -4.52 12.45 0.61
C GLY A 319 -5.38 12.16 1.84
N MET A 320 -4.90 11.34 2.78
CA MET A 320 -5.59 11.10 4.05
C MET A 320 -5.39 12.23 5.04
N ASP A 321 -6.44 12.56 5.79
CA ASP A 321 -6.33 13.48 6.91
C ASP A 321 -5.58 12.83 8.09
N LEU A 322 -4.63 13.54 8.67
CA LEU A 322 -3.99 13.15 9.92
C LEU A 322 -4.70 13.83 11.09
N LEU A 323 -5.28 13.04 11.99
CA LEU A 323 -5.98 13.53 13.18
C LEU A 323 -5.20 13.14 14.42
N VAL A 324 -4.88 14.12 15.27
CA VAL A 324 -4.21 13.87 16.55
C VAL A 324 -5.17 14.21 17.67
N LEU A 325 -5.54 13.22 18.47
CA LEU A 325 -6.48 13.36 19.57
C LEU A 325 -5.76 13.33 20.92
N SER A 326 -6.26 14.10 21.88
CA SER A 326 -5.76 14.01 23.26
C SER A 326 -6.21 12.69 23.91
N GLY A 327 -5.44 12.20 24.90
CA GLY A 327 -5.75 10.96 25.64
C GLY A 327 -7.20 10.88 26.16
N PRO A 328 -7.75 11.94 26.80
CA PRO A 328 -9.15 11.95 27.24
C PRO A 328 -10.18 11.75 26.13
N LEU A 329 -9.89 12.21 24.91
CA LEU A 329 -10.76 12.00 23.75
C LEU A 329 -10.65 10.57 23.22
N ILE A 330 -9.45 9.98 23.19
CA ILE A 330 -9.26 8.55 22.87
C ILE A 330 -10.02 7.66 23.86
N ASP A 331 -9.92 7.95 25.16
CA ASP A 331 -10.69 7.27 26.21
C ASP A 331 -12.20 7.43 25.99
N GLY A 332 -12.65 8.64 25.61
CA GLY A 332 -14.05 8.93 25.31
C GLY A 332 -14.62 8.20 24.08
N LEU A 333 -13.75 7.73 23.17
CA LEU A 333 -14.11 6.85 22.06
C LEU A 333 -14.15 5.36 22.46
N GLY A 334 -13.75 5.01 23.69
CA GLY A 334 -13.65 3.63 24.14
C GLY A 334 -12.42 2.90 23.56
N LEU A 335 -11.42 3.64 23.09
CA LEU A 335 -10.20 3.08 22.48
C LEU A 335 -9.07 2.86 23.50
N LYS A 336 -9.36 3.03 24.79
CA LYS A 336 -8.41 2.82 25.88
C LYS A 336 -7.82 1.40 25.82
N GLY A 337 -6.49 1.32 25.79
CA GLY A 337 -5.75 0.05 25.70
C GLY A 337 -5.51 -0.47 24.29
N PHE A 338 -6.04 0.20 23.26
CA PHE A 338 -5.66 -0.07 21.87
C PHE A 338 -4.59 0.91 21.41
N GLU A 339 -3.46 0.40 20.95
CA GLU A 339 -2.39 1.23 20.43
C GLU A 339 -2.77 1.84 19.06
N PRO A 340 -2.48 3.13 18.82
CA PRO A 340 -2.64 3.74 17.51
C PRO A 340 -1.66 3.16 16.47
N PRO A 341 -1.90 3.38 15.16
CA PRO A 341 -2.96 4.22 14.60
C PRO A 341 -4.35 3.58 14.62
N TYR A 342 -5.36 4.43 14.51
CA TYR A 342 -6.73 4.04 14.20
C TYR A 342 -7.11 4.59 12.82
N LEU A 343 -8.01 3.94 12.11
CA LEU A 343 -8.42 4.37 10.77
C LEU A 343 -9.87 4.84 10.79
N LEU A 344 -10.14 5.96 10.13
CA LEU A 344 -11.48 6.32 9.69
C LEU A 344 -11.69 5.73 8.29
N TYR A 345 -12.59 4.77 8.19
CA TYR A 345 -12.83 3.98 7.00
C TYR A 345 -14.18 4.30 6.39
N LYS A 346 -14.22 4.61 5.11
CA LYS A 346 -15.44 4.84 4.33
C LYS A 346 -16.15 3.53 4.07
N VAL A 347 -17.44 3.45 4.39
CA VAL A 347 -18.24 2.24 4.20
C VAL A 347 -19.16 2.35 3.00
N ASN A 348 -19.41 1.22 2.35
CA ASN A 348 -20.33 1.16 1.21
C ASN A 348 -21.79 1.12 1.69
N PRO A 349 -22.73 1.83 1.02
CA PRO A 349 -24.16 1.67 1.26
C PRO A 349 -24.60 0.22 1.10
N ILE A 350 -25.44 -0.26 2.03
CA ILE A 350 -26.05 -1.58 1.95
C ILE A 350 -27.42 -1.43 1.29
N ILE A 351 -27.53 -1.84 0.03
CA ILE A 351 -28.77 -1.79 -0.74
C ILE A 351 -29.70 -2.94 -0.39
N GLN A 352 -31.00 -2.78 -0.67
CA GLN A 352 -31.98 -3.84 -0.48
C GLN A 352 -31.70 -4.99 -1.47
N TRP A 353 -31.76 -6.22 -0.99
CA TRP A 353 -31.81 -7.39 -1.86
C TRP A 353 -33.17 -7.41 -2.56
N ASP A 354 -33.13 -7.42 -3.88
CA ASP A 354 -34.28 -7.42 -4.79
C ASP A 354 -34.82 -8.83 -5.04
N ALA A 355 -34.46 -9.80 -4.20
CA ALA A 355 -34.75 -11.22 -4.38
C ALA A 355 -34.23 -11.78 -5.72
N SER A 356 -33.18 -11.18 -6.28
CA SER A 356 -32.54 -11.69 -7.50
C SER A 356 -31.93 -13.08 -7.33
N ALA A 357 -31.82 -13.80 -8.46
CA ALA A 357 -31.21 -15.11 -8.53
C ALA A 357 -29.74 -15.10 -8.05
N LEU A 358 -29.33 -16.18 -7.39
CA LEU A 358 -27.97 -16.34 -6.89
C LEU A 358 -27.01 -16.71 -8.02
N THR A 359 -25.90 -15.99 -8.14
CA THR A 359 -24.85 -16.23 -9.15
C THR A 359 -23.60 -16.88 -8.59
N GLU A 360 -23.46 -16.92 -7.26
CA GLU A 360 -22.31 -17.45 -6.53
C GLU A 360 -22.74 -17.95 -5.13
N PRO A 361 -21.85 -18.61 -4.36
CA PRO A 361 -22.15 -18.99 -2.98
C PRO A 361 -22.55 -17.77 -2.15
N THR A 362 -23.78 -17.80 -1.62
CA THR A 362 -24.40 -16.67 -0.92
C THR A 362 -24.79 -17.08 0.48
N LEU A 363 -24.45 -16.24 1.46
CA LEU A 363 -24.79 -16.47 2.87
C LEU A 363 -25.99 -15.63 3.29
N PHE A 364 -27.00 -16.26 3.91
CA PHE A 364 -28.10 -15.57 4.58
C PHE A 364 -27.84 -15.56 6.08
N LEU A 365 -27.55 -14.38 6.63
CA LEU A 365 -26.95 -14.26 7.95
C LEU A 365 -27.88 -13.48 8.91
N PRO A 366 -28.41 -14.11 9.98
CA PRO A 366 -29.21 -13.46 11.03
C PRO A 366 -28.42 -13.22 12.34
N LEU A 367 -27.08 -13.27 12.34
CA LEU A 367 -26.31 -13.23 13.59
C LEU A 367 -26.31 -11.82 14.20
N GLY A 368 -26.99 -11.67 15.34
CA GLY A 368 -27.08 -10.42 16.09
C GLY A 368 -25.88 -10.14 17.01
N ASP A 369 -25.12 -11.16 17.39
CA ASP A 369 -23.92 -11.00 18.22
C ASP A 369 -22.71 -10.53 17.38
N PRO A 370 -22.04 -9.42 17.75
CA PRO A 370 -20.89 -8.92 16.99
C PRO A 370 -19.69 -9.87 16.88
N GLU A 371 -19.43 -10.72 17.87
CA GLU A 371 -18.28 -11.64 17.84
C GLU A 371 -18.54 -12.80 16.89
N ASN A 372 -19.73 -13.43 17.00
CA ASN A 372 -20.15 -14.50 16.10
C ASN A 372 -20.31 -13.98 14.66
N MET A 373 -20.88 -12.79 14.48
CA MET A 373 -20.94 -12.11 13.19
C MET A 373 -19.53 -11.96 12.58
N GLY A 374 -18.58 -11.45 13.35
CA GLY A 374 -17.20 -11.26 12.88
C GLY A 374 -16.52 -12.57 12.49
N LEU A 375 -16.67 -13.61 13.30
CA LEU A 375 -16.13 -14.95 13.02
C LEU A 375 -16.74 -15.54 11.75
N ALA A 376 -18.07 -15.46 11.60
CA ALA A 376 -18.80 -15.93 10.42
C ALA A 376 -18.32 -15.23 9.14
N LEU A 377 -18.20 -13.90 9.16
CA LEU A 377 -17.74 -13.13 7.99
C LEU A 377 -16.29 -13.41 7.63
N ARG A 378 -15.41 -13.64 8.61
CA ARG A 378 -14.02 -14.04 8.35
C ARG A 378 -13.96 -15.38 7.62
N SER A 379 -14.72 -16.36 8.11
CA SER A 379 -14.82 -17.67 7.46
C SER A 379 -15.47 -17.58 6.08
N ALA A 380 -16.48 -16.72 5.91
CA ALA A 380 -17.15 -16.49 4.63
C ALA A 380 -16.14 -16.03 3.56
N LEU A 381 -15.34 -15.00 3.87
CA LEU A 381 -14.30 -14.54 2.95
C LEU A 381 -13.25 -15.62 2.66
N ALA A 382 -12.82 -16.36 3.69
CA ALA A 382 -11.82 -17.43 3.54
C ALA A 382 -12.28 -18.57 2.64
N PHE A 383 -13.58 -18.92 2.66
CA PHE A 383 -14.16 -19.99 1.86
C PHE A 383 -14.86 -19.50 0.59
N GLY A 384 -14.70 -18.21 0.23
CA GLY A 384 -15.18 -17.68 -1.04
C GLY A 384 -16.67 -17.33 -1.10
N PHE A 385 -17.33 -17.17 0.05
CA PHE A 385 -18.67 -16.56 0.14
C PHE A 385 -18.50 -15.04 0.18
N LYS A 386 -18.53 -14.39 -0.99
CA LYS A 386 -18.39 -12.93 -1.10
C LYS A 386 -19.71 -12.19 -0.96
N GLU A 387 -20.83 -12.82 -1.35
CA GLU A 387 -22.16 -12.25 -1.25
C GLU A 387 -22.84 -12.64 0.07
N ILE A 388 -23.24 -11.63 0.85
CA ILE A 388 -23.89 -11.78 2.15
C ILE A 388 -25.23 -11.05 2.14
N ILE A 389 -26.32 -11.81 2.31
CA ILE A 389 -27.65 -11.29 2.56
C ILE A 389 -27.83 -11.16 4.07
N LEU A 390 -27.77 -9.92 4.56
CA LEU A 390 -27.96 -9.57 5.96
C LEU A 390 -29.44 -9.57 6.30
N LEU A 391 -29.88 -10.51 7.14
CA LEU A 391 -31.27 -10.56 7.61
C LEU A 391 -31.50 -9.48 8.68
N GLU A 392 -32.77 -9.15 8.97
CA GLU A 392 -33.13 -8.04 9.88
C GLU A 392 -32.52 -8.19 11.29
N GLU A 393 -32.28 -9.43 11.73
CA GLU A 393 -31.71 -9.79 13.02
C GLU A 393 -30.19 -9.53 13.09
N ALA A 394 -29.53 -9.38 11.95
CA ALA A 394 -28.07 -9.31 11.89
C ALA A 394 -27.49 -8.03 12.50
N ALA A 395 -26.37 -8.18 13.22
CA ALA A 395 -25.51 -7.05 13.53
C ALA A 395 -24.99 -6.40 12.24
N SER A 396 -24.74 -5.09 12.29
CA SER A 396 -24.11 -4.42 11.14
C SER A 396 -22.67 -4.90 10.97
N PRO A 397 -22.25 -5.28 9.74
CA PRO A 397 -20.88 -5.72 9.46
C PRO A 397 -19.83 -4.61 9.66
N TYR A 398 -20.29 -3.36 9.69
CA TYR A 398 -19.46 -2.18 9.84
C TYR A 398 -19.29 -1.72 11.28
N LEU A 399 -19.87 -2.43 12.27
CA LEU A 399 -19.58 -2.15 13.67
C LEU A 399 -18.07 -2.34 13.92
N PRO A 400 -17.39 -1.40 14.61
CA PRO A 400 -15.97 -1.52 14.91
C PRO A 400 -15.58 -2.84 15.59
N THR A 401 -16.45 -3.38 16.46
CA THR A 401 -16.27 -4.68 17.11
C THR A 401 -16.34 -5.85 16.13
N VAL A 402 -17.25 -5.82 15.14
CA VAL A 402 -17.36 -6.84 14.08
C VAL A 402 -16.15 -6.80 13.16
N ILE A 403 -15.67 -5.61 12.78
CA ILE A 403 -14.46 -5.44 11.97
C ILE A 403 -13.26 -6.04 12.69
N ARG A 404 -13.14 -5.79 14.00
CA ARG A 404 -12.07 -6.37 14.81
C ARG A 404 -12.17 -7.89 14.93
N ALA A 405 -13.35 -8.41 15.25
CA ALA A 405 -13.60 -9.85 15.38
C ALA A 405 -13.34 -10.59 14.05
N SER A 406 -13.69 -9.98 12.91
CA SER A 406 -13.43 -10.53 11.58
C SER A 406 -11.99 -10.32 11.08
N SER A 407 -11.18 -9.54 11.80
CA SER A 407 -9.84 -9.12 11.33
C SER A 407 -9.92 -8.48 9.93
N GLY A 408 -10.78 -7.45 9.80
CA GLY A 408 -10.93 -6.66 8.58
C GLY A 408 -11.69 -7.33 7.44
N ALA A 409 -11.95 -8.65 7.50
CA ALA A 409 -12.64 -9.39 6.45
C ALA A 409 -14.04 -8.83 6.17
N SER A 410 -14.74 -8.29 7.18
CA SER A 410 -16.06 -7.69 6.98
C SER A 410 -16.05 -6.48 6.05
N LEU A 411 -14.92 -5.84 5.78
CA LEU A 411 -14.84 -4.68 4.88
C LEU A 411 -14.70 -5.09 3.39
N ARG A 412 -14.51 -6.38 3.11
CA ARG A 412 -14.19 -6.92 1.77
C ARG A 412 -15.32 -7.76 1.16
N LEU A 413 -16.44 -7.86 1.86
CA LEU A 413 -17.61 -8.63 1.45
C LEU A 413 -18.69 -7.72 0.88
N ASN A 414 -19.53 -8.28 0.01
CA ASN A 414 -20.65 -7.59 -0.59
C ASN A 414 -21.90 -7.83 0.26
N TYR A 415 -22.56 -6.76 0.68
CA TYR A 415 -23.72 -6.83 1.56
C TYR A 415 -24.98 -6.36 0.84
N ARG A 416 -26.05 -7.15 0.99
CA ARG A 416 -27.41 -6.71 0.68
C ARG A 416 -28.32 -6.93 1.88
N ARG A 417 -29.31 -6.07 2.04
CA ARG A 417 -30.29 -6.16 3.12
C ARG A 417 -31.42 -7.11 2.71
N GLY A 418 -31.55 -8.22 3.43
CA GLY A 418 -32.63 -9.19 3.28
C GLY A 418 -33.81 -8.93 4.22
N PRO A 419 -34.86 -9.77 4.14
CA PRO A 419 -35.96 -9.76 5.10
C PRO A 419 -35.53 -10.34 6.46
N SER A 420 -36.42 -10.32 7.45
CA SER A 420 -36.24 -11.12 8.67
C SER A 420 -36.19 -12.62 8.36
N ILE A 421 -35.52 -13.41 9.20
CA ILE A 421 -35.45 -14.87 9.00
C ILE A 421 -36.84 -15.52 8.95
N LEU A 422 -37.80 -14.98 9.72
CA LEU A 422 -39.20 -15.42 9.70
C LEU A 422 -39.88 -15.23 8.34
N LYS A 423 -39.59 -14.11 7.66
CA LYS A 423 -40.16 -13.77 6.35
C LYS A 423 -39.35 -14.35 5.18
N LEU A 424 -38.13 -14.80 5.43
CA LEU A 424 -37.25 -15.35 4.39
C LEU A 424 -37.89 -16.54 3.67
N ALA A 425 -38.58 -17.43 4.39
CA ALA A 425 -39.27 -18.57 3.79
C ALA A 425 -40.27 -18.15 2.70
N ASN A 426 -41.06 -17.11 2.95
CA ASN A 426 -42.03 -16.60 1.97
C ASN A 426 -41.33 -16.08 0.71
N VAL A 427 -40.27 -15.28 0.88
CA VAL A 427 -39.50 -14.73 -0.25
C VAL A 427 -38.87 -15.86 -1.08
N LEU A 428 -38.24 -16.84 -0.42
CA LEU A 428 -37.65 -17.99 -1.12
C LEU A 428 -38.69 -18.85 -1.83
N GLY A 429 -39.88 -19.04 -1.22
CA GLY A 429 -41.00 -19.74 -1.83
C GLY A 429 -41.51 -19.03 -3.09
N GLU A 430 -41.71 -17.71 -3.02
CA GLU A 430 -42.11 -16.89 -4.17
C GLU A 430 -41.06 -16.94 -5.30
N MET A 431 -39.77 -16.83 -4.95
CA MET A 431 -38.69 -16.96 -5.91
C MET A 431 -38.66 -18.35 -6.56
N ARG A 432 -38.90 -19.43 -5.81
CA ARG A 432 -38.94 -20.80 -6.35
C ARG A 432 -40.14 -21.01 -7.27
N ALA A 433 -41.27 -20.39 -6.96
CA ALA A 433 -42.50 -20.41 -7.76
C ALA A 433 -42.45 -19.48 -8.99
N GLY A 434 -41.41 -18.65 -9.14
CA GLY A 434 -41.29 -17.67 -10.21
C GLY A 434 -42.31 -16.52 -10.11
N LEU A 435 -42.79 -16.21 -8.90
CA LEU A 435 -43.81 -15.19 -8.66
C LEU A 435 -43.21 -13.77 -8.56
N PRO A 436 -43.98 -12.71 -8.89
CA PRO A 436 -43.50 -11.33 -8.95
C PRO A 436 -42.99 -10.72 -7.64
N GLY A 437 -43.21 -11.38 -6.49
CA GLY A 437 -42.69 -10.96 -5.18
C GLY A 437 -41.19 -11.25 -4.98
N GLY A 438 -40.58 -12.04 -5.87
CA GLY A 438 -39.15 -12.38 -5.88
C GLY A 438 -38.27 -11.56 -6.84
N GLY A 439 -38.71 -10.38 -7.28
CA GLY A 439 -37.96 -9.58 -8.26
C GLY A 439 -38.17 -9.99 -9.72
N PRO A 440 -37.61 -9.25 -10.69
CA PRO A 440 -37.92 -9.44 -12.11
C PRO A 440 -37.31 -10.73 -12.68
N GLY A 441 -38.09 -11.81 -12.68
CA GLY A 441 -38.20 -12.69 -13.84
C GLY A 441 -37.30 -13.93 -13.95
N LYS A 442 -36.69 -14.44 -12.87
CA LYS A 442 -36.06 -15.78 -12.90
C LYS A 442 -36.38 -16.58 -11.64
N ALA A 443 -36.90 -17.79 -11.82
CA ALA A 443 -37.11 -18.72 -10.72
C ALA A 443 -35.76 -19.04 -10.04
N LEU A 444 -35.77 -19.20 -8.72
CA LEU A 444 -34.58 -19.60 -7.97
C LEU A 444 -34.22 -21.06 -8.31
N GLU A 445 -33.28 -21.25 -9.23
CA GLU A 445 -32.76 -22.58 -9.59
C GLU A 445 -31.66 -23.06 -8.63
N ALA A 446 -30.88 -22.12 -8.09
CA ALA A 446 -29.78 -22.43 -7.18
C ALA A 446 -30.31 -23.20 -5.94
N PRO A 447 -29.59 -24.24 -5.47
CA PRO A 447 -29.97 -24.92 -4.26
C PRO A 447 -29.76 -24.01 -3.04
N ILE A 448 -30.70 -24.04 -2.10
CA ILE A 448 -30.61 -23.34 -0.83
C ILE A 448 -30.57 -24.36 0.28
N PHE A 449 -29.62 -24.20 1.18
CA PHE A 449 -29.42 -25.05 2.33
C PHE A 449 -29.57 -24.26 3.62
N TYR A 450 -30.01 -24.92 4.68
CA TYR A 450 -29.96 -24.37 6.03
C TYR A 450 -29.38 -25.40 7.00
N LEU A 451 -28.77 -24.94 8.08
CA LEU A 451 -28.18 -25.81 9.10
C LEU A 451 -29.21 -26.18 10.16
N ASP A 452 -29.42 -27.49 10.33
CA ASP A 452 -30.35 -28.07 11.29
C ASP A 452 -29.85 -29.42 11.79
N ARG A 453 -30.09 -29.74 13.07
CA ARG A 453 -29.65 -31.01 13.66
C ARG A 453 -30.31 -32.21 12.98
N ASP A 454 -31.58 -32.08 12.63
CA ASP A 454 -32.37 -33.16 12.03
C ASP A 454 -32.25 -33.21 10.49
N GLY A 455 -31.33 -32.40 9.93
CA GLY A 455 -31.05 -32.36 8.51
C GLY A 455 -30.23 -33.54 8.00
N GLN A 456 -30.04 -33.58 6.68
CA GLN A 456 -29.16 -34.55 6.04
C GLN A 456 -27.71 -34.27 6.40
N ALA A 457 -26.95 -35.29 6.80
CA ALA A 457 -25.53 -35.12 7.12
C ALA A 457 -24.78 -34.44 5.96
N LEU A 458 -23.93 -33.46 6.31
CA LEU A 458 -23.09 -32.77 5.34
C LEU A 458 -22.31 -33.77 4.49
N PRO A 459 -22.31 -33.63 3.15
CA PRO A 459 -21.64 -34.58 2.27
C PRO A 459 -20.12 -34.51 2.47
N GLU A 460 -19.41 -35.64 2.48
CA GLU A 460 -17.98 -35.71 2.81
C GLU A 460 -17.11 -34.73 2.01
N GLN A 461 -17.40 -34.51 0.72
CA GLN A 461 -16.73 -33.54 -0.16
C GLN A 461 -17.54 -33.32 -1.44
N SER A 462 -18.37 -32.28 -1.50
CA SER A 462 -18.96 -31.84 -2.78
C SER A 462 -19.41 -30.38 -2.74
N ARG A 463 -18.89 -29.58 -3.67
CA ARG A 463 -19.53 -28.32 -4.04
C ARG A 463 -20.87 -28.61 -4.74
N PRO A 464 -22.02 -28.20 -4.17
CA PRO A 464 -23.33 -28.63 -4.67
C PRO A 464 -23.69 -27.99 -6.03
N ALA A 465 -23.21 -26.77 -6.27
CA ALA A 465 -23.40 -26.03 -7.50
C ALA A 465 -22.39 -24.86 -7.59
N THR A 466 -22.31 -24.23 -8.77
CA THR A 466 -21.56 -22.98 -8.94
C THR A 466 -22.10 -21.87 -8.03
N ALA A 467 -23.43 -21.75 -7.94
CA ALA A 467 -24.17 -20.85 -7.07
C ALA A 467 -25.09 -21.64 -6.14
N PHE A 468 -25.11 -21.29 -4.86
CA PHE A 468 -26.00 -21.88 -3.86
C PHE A 468 -26.15 -20.93 -2.67
N GLY A 469 -27.24 -21.09 -1.92
CA GLY A 469 -27.48 -20.33 -0.69
C GLY A 469 -27.22 -21.18 0.55
N LEU A 470 -26.68 -20.57 1.60
CA LEU A 470 -26.54 -21.18 2.91
C LEU A 470 -27.19 -20.27 3.96
N ILE A 471 -28.03 -20.84 4.81
CA ILE A 471 -28.74 -20.17 5.90
C ILE A 471 -28.28 -20.76 7.23
N VAL A 472 -28.01 -19.91 8.21
CA VAL A 472 -27.83 -20.33 9.61
C VAL A 472 -28.98 -19.79 10.44
N GLY A 473 -29.34 -20.51 11.52
CA GLY A 473 -30.38 -20.07 12.45
C GLY A 473 -29.98 -18.86 13.29
N GLU A 474 -30.97 -18.18 13.84
CA GLU A 474 -30.77 -17.13 14.84
C GLU A 474 -30.19 -17.75 16.12
N GLU A 475 -29.30 -17.03 16.81
CA GLU A 475 -28.75 -17.51 18.08
C GLU A 475 -29.85 -17.70 19.13
N GLY A 476 -29.88 -18.86 19.77
CA GLY A 476 -30.88 -19.22 20.78
C GLY A 476 -32.26 -19.62 20.24
N ARG A 477 -32.69 -19.11 19.08
CA ARG A 477 -33.99 -19.46 18.46
C ARG A 477 -33.88 -20.48 17.33
N GLY A 478 -32.73 -20.61 16.70
CA GLY A 478 -32.49 -21.56 15.62
C GLY A 478 -33.21 -21.19 14.33
N ILE A 479 -33.65 -22.21 13.59
CA ILE A 479 -34.35 -22.08 12.31
C ILE A 479 -35.86 -22.07 12.57
N PRO A 480 -36.62 -21.09 12.04
CA PRO A 480 -38.06 -21.04 12.22
C PRO A 480 -38.79 -22.16 11.47
N ASP A 481 -39.96 -22.55 11.98
CA ASP A 481 -40.81 -23.59 11.39
C ASP A 481 -41.19 -23.31 9.94
N SER A 482 -41.37 -22.04 9.55
CA SER A 482 -41.66 -21.67 8.16
C SER A 482 -40.57 -22.10 7.17
N LEU A 483 -39.30 -22.16 7.60
CA LEU A 483 -38.23 -22.70 6.75
C LEU A 483 -38.24 -24.24 6.73
N ARG A 484 -38.65 -24.89 7.83
CA ARG A 484 -38.80 -26.36 7.89
C ARG A 484 -39.94 -26.82 6.98
N GLU A 485 -41.09 -26.15 7.03
CA GLU A 485 -42.24 -26.41 6.13
C GLU A 485 -41.85 -26.21 4.65
N LEU A 486 -41.07 -25.18 4.35
CA LEU A 486 -40.55 -24.96 2.99
C LEU A 486 -39.57 -26.05 2.54
N ALA A 487 -38.87 -26.68 3.48
CA ALA A 487 -37.99 -27.82 3.22
C ALA A 487 -38.78 -29.08 2.87
N GLU A 488 -39.89 -29.34 3.56
CA GLU A 488 -40.82 -30.44 3.25
C GLU A 488 -41.40 -30.32 1.84
N GLN A 489 -41.58 -29.08 1.36
CA GLN A 489 -42.01 -28.78 -0.01
C GLN A 489 -40.88 -28.92 -1.06
N GLY A 490 -39.64 -29.23 -0.63
CA GLY A 490 -38.47 -29.40 -1.50
C GLY A 490 -37.85 -28.10 -2.02
N ALA A 491 -38.30 -26.94 -1.55
CA ALA A 491 -37.79 -25.65 -1.99
C ALA A 491 -36.45 -25.28 -1.33
N VAL A 492 -36.19 -25.75 -0.12
CA VAL A 492 -34.89 -25.65 0.57
C VAL A 492 -34.48 -27.01 1.14
N LYS A 493 -33.22 -27.19 1.55
CA LYS A 493 -32.73 -28.46 2.12
C LYS A 493 -32.04 -28.27 3.47
N ALA A 494 -32.40 -29.10 4.44
CA ALA A 494 -31.76 -29.14 5.76
C ALA A 494 -30.45 -29.92 5.69
N LEU A 495 -29.37 -29.36 6.25
CA LEU A 495 -28.07 -30.01 6.41
C LEU A 495 -27.68 -30.09 7.88
N SER A 496 -27.10 -31.22 8.31
CA SER A 496 -26.63 -31.43 9.67
C SER A 496 -25.12 -31.64 9.73
N ILE A 497 -24.50 -31.17 10.81
CA ILE A 497 -23.11 -31.47 11.16
C ILE A 497 -23.16 -32.69 12.09
N PRO A 498 -22.57 -33.84 11.71
CA PRO A 498 -22.48 -34.98 12.62
C PRO A 498 -21.71 -34.60 13.90
N MET A 499 -22.29 -34.86 15.07
CA MET A 499 -21.73 -34.54 16.38
C MET A 499 -21.84 -35.74 17.32
N SER A 500 -21.03 -35.76 18.39
CA SER A 500 -21.22 -36.74 19.47
C SER A 500 -22.51 -36.44 20.24
N GLU A 501 -23.05 -37.44 20.94
CA GLU A 501 -24.27 -37.28 21.75
C GLU A 501 -24.06 -36.44 23.02
N GLU A 502 -22.81 -36.09 23.35
CA GLU A 502 -22.46 -35.37 24.59
C GLU A 502 -22.73 -33.85 24.51
N ILE A 503 -22.93 -33.29 23.31
CA ILE A 503 -23.12 -31.86 23.08
C ILE A 503 -24.39 -31.62 22.26
N GLU A 504 -25.27 -30.74 22.76
CA GLU A 504 -26.57 -30.48 22.12
C GLU A 504 -26.47 -29.63 20.85
N SER A 505 -25.56 -28.64 20.82
CA SER A 505 -25.38 -27.75 19.68
C SER A 505 -24.00 -27.08 19.67
N LEU A 506 -23.56 -26.66 18.48
CA LEU A 506 -22.38 -25.82 18.29
C LEU A 506 -22.78 -24.35 18.19
N ASN A 507 -21.83 -23.47 18.50
CA ASN A 507 -21.95 -22.04 18.21
C ASN A 507 -22.26 -21.82 16.71
N ALA A 508 -23.19 -20.91 16.40
CA ALA A 508 -23.69 -20.70 15.05
C ALA A 508 -22.60 -20.35 14.04
N ALA A 509 -21.62 -19.51 14.43
CA ALA A 509 -20.50 -19.15 13.55
C ALA A 509 -19.52 -20.32 13.34
N VAL A 510 -19.35 -21.19 14.32
CA VAL A 510 -18.56 -22.44 14.19
C VAL A 510 -19.25 -23.41 13.24
N SER A 511 -20.55 -23.66 13.44
CA SER A 511 -21.36 -24.49 12.53
C SER A 511 -21.28 -23.99 11.10
N LEU A 512 -21.41 -22.68 10.92
CA LEU A 512 -21.32 -22.07 9.61
C LEU A 512 -19.94 -22.25 8.98
N SER A 513 -18.86 -22.09 9.76
CA SER A 513 -17.49 -22.29 9.27
C SER A 513 -17.25 -23.71 8.77
N ILE A 514 -17.75 -24.72 9.49
CA ILE A 514 -17.67 -26.14 9.09
C ILE A 514 -18.43 -26.37 7.79
N ALA A 515 -19.67 -25.89 7.72
CA ALA A 515 -20.52 -26.05 6.54
C ALA A 515 -19.93 -25.35 5.31
N MET A 516 -19.43 -24.12 5.45
CA MET A 516 -18.79 -23.38 4.35
C MET A 516 -17.53 -24.08 3.84
N TYR A 517 -16.67 -24.57 4.74
CA TYR A 517 -15.51 -25.36 4.34
C TYR A 517 -15.93 -26.59 3.52
N GLN A 518 -16.85 -27.39 4.05
CA GLN A 518 -17.23 -28.66 3.42
C GLN A 518 -17.98 -28.49 2.08
N LEU A 519 -18.80 -27.44 1.95
CA LEU A 519 -19.54 -27.12 0.72
C LEU A 519 -18.69 -26.42 -0.35
N THR A 520 -17.45 -26.01 -0.05
CA THR A 520 -16.57 -25.33 -1.00
C THR A 520 -15.38 -26.16 -1.44
N LEU A 521 -15.17 -27.34 -0.84
CA LEU A 521 -14.21 -28.33 -1.33
C LEU A 521 -14.60 -28.80 -2.74
N THR A 522 -13.76 -28.47 -3.72
CA THR A 522 -13.77 -29.10 -5.04
C THR A 522 -13.03 -30.45 -4.95
N ARG A 523 -13.64 -31.50 -5.50
CA ARG A 523 -12.93 -32.77 -5.74
C ARG A 523 -11.82 -32.60 -6.76
#